data_AF-A0A2G9T5P7-F1
#
_entry.id   AF-A0A2G9T5P7-F1
#
_cell.length_a   1.000
_cell.length_b   1.000
_cell.length_c   1.000
_cell.angle_alpha   90.00
_cell.angle_beta   90.00
_cell.angle_gamma   90.00
#
_symmetry.space_group_name_H-M   'P 1'
#
loop_
_entity.id
_entity.type
_entity.pdbx_description
1 polymer ?
#
loop_
_entity_poly.entity_id
_entity_poly.type
_entity_poly.pdbx_seq_one_letter_code
_entity_poly.pdbx_strand_id
1 'polypeptide(L)' 'YMRQFEETLRHDFPAATGPAAVLAESIQGVGGTMQFTKGFLKRAFEAVHKRGGLAISDEVQTGFGRLGSHFWGFE' A
#
# COMPACT_ATOMS: atom_id res chain seq x y z
N TYR A 1 -0.64 -12.03 3.43
CA TYR A 1 -0.86 -10.63 3.02
C TYR A 1 -0.99 -10.51 1.51
N MET A 2 0.06 -10.67 0.70
CA MET A 2 -0.03 -10.40 -0.75
C MET A 2 -1.07 -11.25 -1.50
N ARG A 3 -1.13 -12.58 -1.27
CA ARG A 3 -2.12 -13.45 -1.94
C ARG A 3 -3.56 -12.97 -1.71
N GLN A 4 -3.90 -12.67 -0.45
CA GLN A 4 -5.22 -12.16 -0.09
C GLN A 4 -5.49 -10.80 -0.74
N PHE A 5 -4.50 -9.91 -0.78
CA PHE A 5 -4.63 -8.62 -1.46
C PHE A 5 -4.94 -8.80 -2.96
N GLU A 6 -4.26 -9.73 -3.64
CA GLU A 6 -4.51 -10.05 -5.04
C GLU A 6 -5.89 -10.70 -5.27
N GLU A 7 -6.35 -11.53 -4.33
CA GLU A 7 -7.69 -12.12 -4.34
C GLU A 7 -8.77 -11.04 -4.21
N THR A 8 -8.63 -10.12 -3.24
CA THR A 8 -9.50 -8.95 -3.09
C THR A 8 -9.54 -8.13 -4.37
N LEU A 9 -8.37 -7.79 -4.94
CA LEU A 9 -8.33 -7.08 -6.21
C LEU A 9 -9.09 -7.84 -7.31
N ARG A 10 -8.95 -9.16 -7.37
CA ARG A 10 -9.57 -10.01 -8.41
C ARG A 10 -11.08 -10.13 -8.27
N HIS A 11 -11.59 -10.23 -7.05
CA HIS A 11 -12.97 -10.65 -6.82
C HIS A 11 -13.89 -9.52 -6.36
N ASP A 12 -13.34 -8.45 -5.80
CA ASP A 12 -14.15 -7.40 -5.16
C ASP A 12 -14.36 -6.17 -6.06
N PHE A 13 -13.75 -6.15 -7.25
CA PHE A 13 -13.85 -5.04 -8.20
C PHE A 13 -14.31 -5.49 -9.60
N PRO A 14 -15.11 -4.67 -10.32
CA PRO A 14 -15.47 -4.96 -11.70
C PRO A 14 -14.23 -5.05 -12.59
N ALA A 15 -14.15 -6.10 -13.42
CA ALA A 15 -13.02 -6.30 -14.32
C ALA A 15 -12.83 -5.14 -15.33
N ALA A 16 -13.92 -4.44 -15.67
CA ALA A 16 -13.89 -3.33 -16.63
C ALA A 16 -13.30 -2.03 -16.07
N THR A 17 -13.43 -1.78 -14.77
CA THR A 17 -13.08 -0.48 -14.16
C THR A 17 -12.01 -0.58 -13.08
N GLY A 18 -11.87 -1.72 -12.41
CA GLY A 18 -10.91 -1.89 -11.32
C GLY A 18 -11.22 -1.03 -10.08
N PRO A 19 -10.27 -0.98 -9.12
CA PRO A 19 -10.35 -0.09 -7.96
C PRO A 19 -10.00 1.36 -8.33
N ALA A 20 -10.53 2.32 -7.60
CA ALA A 20 -10.12 3.73 -7.74
C ALA A 20 -8.69 3.96 -7.20
N ALA A 21 -8.40 3.46 -6.00
CA ALA A 21 -7.09 3.58 -5.38
C ALA A 21 -6.88 2.52 -4.27
N VAL A 22 -5.62 2.35 -3.87
CA VAL A 22 -5.25 1.78 -2.58
C VAL A 22 -4.65 2.88 -1.71
N LEU A 23 -5.03 2.87 -0.43
CA LEU A 23 -4.44 3.72 0.60
C LEU A 23 -3.78 2.82 1.65
N ALA A 24 -2.52 3.09 1.96
CA ALA A 24 -1.80 2.35 2.99
C ALA A 24 -0.87 3.27 3.77
N GLU A 25 -0.88 3.15 5.10
CA GLU A 25 0.20 3.68 5.95
C GLU A 25 1.48 2.88 5.69
N SER A 26 2.63 3.54 5.52
CA SER A 26 3.89 2.83 5.26
C SER A 26 4.30 1.91 6.42
N ILE A 27 4.02 2.35 7.65
CA ILE A 27 4.01 1.55 8.88
C ILE A 27 2.73 1.92 9.60
N GLN A 28 1.90 0.93 9.96
CA GLN A 28 0.61 1.19 10.58
C GLN A 28 0.82 1.75 11.99
N GLY A 29 0.46 3.01 12.23
CA GLY A 29 0.67 3.69 13.51
C GLY A 29 -0.25 3.12 14.59
N VAL A 30 -1.55 3.45 14.50
CA VAL A 30 -2.58 3.00 15.47
C VAL A 30 -2.80 1.49 15.42
N GLY A 31 -2.50 0.86 14.28
CA GLY A 31 -2.51 -0.60 14.10
C GLY A 31 -1.45 -1.37 14.89
N GLY A 32 -0.67 -0.69 15.75
CA GLY A 32 0.31 -1.32 16.63
C GLY A 32 1.77 -1.13 16.19
N THR A 33 2.09 -0.07 15.44
CA THR A 33 3.43 0.16 14.85
C THR A 33 3.87 -1.05 14.02
N MET A 34 2.97 -1.51 13.15
CA MET A 34 3.14 -2.74 12.38
C MET A 34 3.76 -2.44 11.02
N GLN A 35 4.94 -3.00 10.77
CA GLN A 35 5.61 -2.93 9.48
C GLN A 35 5.21 -4.11 8.59
N PHE A 36 4.92 -3.83 7.31
CA PHE A 36 4.66 -4.89 6.35
C PHE A 36 5.92 -5.68 6.01
N THR A 37 5.73 -6.92 5.55
CA THR A 37 6.83 -7.73 5.00
C THR A 37 7.50 -7.01 3.83
N LYS A 38 8.83 -7.14 3.71
CA LYS A 38 9.62 -6.49 2.67
C LYS A 38 9.01 -6.64 1.27
N GLY A 39 8.86 -5.52 0.58
CA GLY A 39 8.32 -5.46 -0.78
C GLY A 39 6.81 -5.71 -0.91
N PHE A 40 6.06 -5.75 0.20
CA PHE A 40 4.60 -5.81 0.14
C PHE A 40 4.01 -4.53 -0.47
N LEU A 41 4.34 -3.35 0.08
CA LEU A 41 3.80 -2.06 -0.40
C LEU A 41 4.07 -1.85 -1.89
N LYS A 42 5.33 -2.04 -2.31
CA LYS A 42 5.72 -1.97 -3.73
C LYS A 42 4.85 -2.87 -4.61
N ARG A 43 4.69 -4.14 -4.23
CA ARG A 43 3.89 -5.11 -5.00
C ARG A 43 2.39 -4.76 -4.99
N ALA A 44 1.86 -4.29 -3.86
CA ALA A 44 0.48 -3.87 -3.74
C ALA A 44 0.18 -2.66 -4.63
N PHE A 45 1.04 -1.65 -4.61
CA PHE A 45 0.93 -0.47 -5.47
C PHE A 45 1.05 -0.83 -6.96
N GLU A 46 2.00 -1.69 -7.33
CA GLU A 46 2.11 -2.21 -8.70
C GLU A 46 0.85 -2.99 -9.14
N ALA A 47 0.28 -3.81 -8.26
CA ALA A 47 -0.92 -4.59 -8.56
C ALA A 47 -2.16 -3.71 -8.78
N VAL A 48 -2.27 -2.59 -8.04
CA VAL A 48 -3.36 -1.62 -8.19
C VAL A 48 -3.18 -0.77 -9.44
N HIS A 49 -1.96 -0.28 -9.71
CA HIS A 49 -1.65 0.43 -10.95
C HIS A 49 -1.94 -0.40 -12.20
N LYS A 50 -1.63 -1.71 -12.18
CA LYS A 50 -1.97 -2.64 -13.29
C LYS A 50 -3.47 -2.73 -13.56
N ARG A 51 -4.32 -2.33 -12.61
CA ARG A 51 -5.79 -2.31 -12.73
C ARG A 51 -6.35 -0.89 -12.92
N GLY A 52 -5.49 0.10 -13.18
CA GLY A 52 -5.90 1.48 -13.42
C GLY A 52 -6.17 2.31 -12.16
N GLY A 53 -5.98 1.74 -10.97
CA GLY A 53 -6.14 2.47 -9.71
C GLY A 53 -4.88 3.23 -9.29
N LEU A 54 -5.03 4.20 -8.40
CA LEU A 54 -3.92 4.97 -7.83
C LEU A 54 -3.33 4.31 -6.57
N ALA A 55 -2.08 4.63 -6.25
CA ALA A 55 -1.47 4.29 -4.97
C ALA A 55 -1.31 5.55 -4.11
N ILE A 56 -1.85 5.52 -2.89
CA ILE A 56 -1.76 6.59 -1.90
C ILE A 56 -0.99 6.05 -0.69
N SER A 57 0.19 6.62 -0.44
CA SER A 57 0.95 6.36 0.79
C SER A 57 0.54 7.37 1.85
N ASP A 58 0.02 6.90 2.98
CA ASP A 58 -0.23 7.74 4.15
C ASP A 58 1.06 7.86 4.97
N GLU A 59 1.61 9.07 4.98
CA GLU A 59 2.89 9.42 5.61
C GLU A 59 2.72 10.41 6.76
N VAL A 60 1.50 10.61 7.27
CA VAL A 60 1.24 11.57 8.35
C VAL A 60 2.12 11.28 9.57
N GLN A 61 2.39 10.00 9.86
CA GLN A 61 3.22 9.58 10.99
C GLN A 61 4.66 9.19 10.61
N THR A 62 4.84 8.60 9.43
CA THR A 62 6.10 7.95 9.02
C THR A 62 6.98 8.81 8.13
N GLY A 63 6.48 9.94 7.64
CA GLY A 63 7.22 10.83 6.75
C GLY A 63 8.31 11.64 7.44
N PHE A 64 8.92 12.55 6.67
CA PHE A 64 9.92 13.52 7.13
C PHE A 64 11.11 12.89 7.87
N GLY A 65 11.61 11.76 7.37
CA GLY A 65 12.80 11.12 7.92
C GLY A 65 12.60 10.40 9.24
N ARG A 66 11.36 10.19 9.70
CA ARG A 66 11.06 9.50 10.96
C ARG A 66 11.75 8.13 11.06
N LEU A 67 11.89 7.42 9.95
CA LEU A 67 12.51 6.09 9.90
C LEU A 67 14.05 6.12 9.83
N GLY A 68 14.65 7.29 9.60
CA GLY A 68 16.10 7.51 9.57
C GLY A 68 16.83 7.08 8.30
N SER A 69 16.39 6.01 7.64
CA SER A 69 17.02 5.50 6.41
C SER A 69 16.58 6.22 5.13
N HIS A 70 15.35 6.73 5.10
CA HIS A 70 14.75 7.42 3.95
C HIS A 70 13.90 8.61 4.42
N PHE A 71 13.50 9.47 3.48
CA PHE A 71 12.70 10.65 3.81
C PHE A 71 11.22 10.31 3.96
N TRP A 72 10.72 9.35 3.18
CA TRP A 72 9.35 8.82 3.24
C TRP A 72 9.36 7.33 3.60
N GLY A 73 8.30 6.85 4.25
CA GLY A 73 8.21 5.48 4.73
C GLY A 73 8.01 4.42 3.64
N PHE A 74 7.51 4.78 2.46
CA PHE A 74 7.27 3.84 1.37
C PHE A 74 8.52 3.49 0.56
N GLU A 75 9.62 4.24 0.77
CA GLU A 75 10.93 4.06 0.14
C GLU A 75 11.67 2.84 0.72
#